data_AF-A0A3L7SHK5-F1
#
_entry.id   AF-A0A3L7SHK5-F1
#
_cell.length_a   1.000
_cell.length_b   1.000
_cell.length_c   1.000
_cell.angle_alpha   90.00
_cell.angle_beta   90.00
_cell.angle_gamma   90.00
#
_symmetry.space_group_name_H-M   'P 1'
#
loop_
_entity.id
_entity.type
_entity.pdbx_description
1 polymer ?
#
loop_
_entity_poly.entity_id
_entity_poly.type
_entity_poly.pdbx_seq_one_letter_code
_entity_poly.pdbx_strand_id
1 'polypeptide(L)'
;MGYGVTLFFYLLVGSSIGIALWMSRPEVMSHPGELSLRGGHGFQIWFSVVTAPLFWPLYLPLLLVNRSLETPERRVAPRRNSRDAMSQFINQVERELDRAMQSLHGWAEDLFSSEQPRIMELKTTLRNQADRIRELNELLTTNSIGVTSISFTDPETSTASNTAETTSDSGSDSQQHRWASREKTRLDNISQLKQVRDQLDEDLMTTLAWVRELVTMIHLAKYTGAPASRAAEILRQIASATEGLSAPLSRLKIPQSTETPEKSVLV
;
A
#
# COMPACT_ATOMS: atom_id res chain seq x y z
N MET A 1 -55.52 0.90 -3.52
CA MET A 1 -54.99 1.98 -2.64
C MET A 1 -53.61 1.69 -2.02
N GLY A 2 -52.90 0.60 -2.35
CA GLY A 2 -51.61 0.28 -1.71
C GLY A 2 -50.36 0.98 -2.30
N TYR A 3 -50.36 1.30 -3.59
CA TYR A 3 -49.14 1.77 -4.28
C TYR A 3 -48.71 3.19 -3.89
N GLY A 4 -49.64 4.07 -3.53
CA GLY A 4 -49.30 5.42 -3.10
C GLY A 4 -48.58 5.45 -1.75
N VAL A 5 -49.01 4.58 -0.82
CA VAL A 5 -48.41 4.48 0.51
C VAL A 5 -47.01 3.86 0.41
N THR A 6 -46.83 2.79 -0.38
CA THR A 6 -45.50 2.21 -0.58
C THR A 6 -44.54 3.18 -1.27
N LEU A 7 -44.99 3.89 -2.31
CA LEU A 7 -44.15 4.90 -2.98
C LEU A 7 -43.69 6.01 -2.02
N PHE A 8 -44.60 6.47 -1.16
CA PHE A 8 -44.28 7.49 -0.15
C PHE A 8 -43.23 7.00 0.86
N PHE A 9 -43.36 5.78 1.39
CA PHE A 9 -42.37 5.20 2.29
C PHE A 9 -41.00 5.04 1.62
N TYR A 10 -40.96 4.62 0.35
CA TYR A 10 -39.72 4.48 -0.40
C TYR A 10 -39.01 5.83 -0.60
N LEU A 11 -39.75 6.89 -0.94
CA LEU A 11 -39.21 8.23 -1.08
C LEU A 11 -38.70 8.79 0.26
N LEU A 12 -39.43 8.54 1.35
CA LEU A 12 -39.06 9.03 2.68
C LEU A 12 -37.77 8.36 3.18
N VAL A 13 -37.66 7.03 3.04
CA VAL A 13 -36.45 6.27 3.39
C VAL A 13 -35.28 6.65 2.49
N GLY A 14 -35.48 6.74 1.17
CA GLY A 14 -34.44 7.14 0.22
C GLY A 14 -33.92 8.56 0.48
N SER A 15 -34.82 9.51 0.79
CA SER A 15 -34.46 10.89 1.12
C SER A 15 -33.68 10.99 2.42
N SER A 16 -34.09 10.28 3.46
CA SER A 16 -33.39 10.28 4.75
C SER A 16 -31.98 9.67 4.66
N ILE A 17 -31.79 8.63 3.85
CA ILE A 17 -30.45 8.08 3.54
C ILE A 17 -29.62 9.10 2.75
N GLY A 18 -30.20 9.76 1.76
CA GLY A 18 -29.53 10.79 0.96
C GLY A 18 -29.04 11.96 1.82
N ILE A 19 -29.89 12.44 2.75
CA ILE A 19 -29.54 13.51 3.69
C ILE A 19 -28.44 13.05 4.64
N ALA A 20 -28.52 11.82 5.17
CA ALA A 20 -27.49 11.27 6.05
C ALA A 20 -26.12 11.20 5.35
N LEU A 21 -26.08 10.71 4.11
CA LEU A 21 -24.84 10.66 3.30
C LEU A 21 -24.29 12.05 2.99
N TRP A 22 -25.17 13.03 2.76
CA TRP A 22 -24.77 14.42 2.54
C TRP A 22 -24.17 15.03 3.80
N MET A 23 -24.77 14.81 4.98
CA MET A 23 -24.24 15.29 6.27
C MET A 23 -22.96 14.58 6.70
N SER A 24 -22.75 13.32 6.32
CA SER A 24 -21.52 12.58 6.63
C SER A 24 -20.28 13.09 5.89
N ARG A 25 -20.41 14.08 4.98
CA ARG A 25 -19.28 14.69 4.26
C ARG A 25 -19.04 16.13 4.70
N PRO A 26 -18.41 16.36 5.88
CA PRO A 26 -18.18 17.70 6.42
C PRO A 26 -17.21 18.55 5.58
N GLU A 27 -16.45 17.96 4.67
CA GLU A 27 -15.40 18.67 3.91
C GLU A 27 -15.95 19.65 2.86
N VAL A 28 -17.20 19.51 2.43
CA VAL A 28 -17.78 20.31 1.34
C VAL A 28 -18.22 21.70 1.83
N MET A 29 -18.51 21.88 3.12
CA MET A 29 -19.05 23.15 3.63
C MET A 29 -18.00 24.22 3.92
N SER A 30 -16.70 23.86 3.93
CA SER A 30 -15.64 24.82 4.28
C SER A 30 -15.29 25.81 3.16
N HIS A 31 -15.53 25.52 1.88
CA HIS A 31 -15.11 26.38 0.75
C HIS A 31 -16.24 26.60 -0.28
N PRO A 32 -17.28 27.39 0.03
CA PRO A 32 -18.37 27.69 -0.90
C PRO A 32 -17.99 28.60 -2.09
N GLY A 33 -16.72 29.03 -2.21
CA GLY A 33 -16.29 30.07 -3.16
C GLY A 33 -15.52 29.61 -4.40
N GLU A 34 -14.98 28.39 -4.44
CA GLU A 34 -14.23 27.89 -5.60
C GLU A 34 -15.05 26.87 -6.40
N LEU A 35 -16.07 27.37 -7.11
CA LEU A 35 -16.71 26.67 -8.24
C LEU A 35 -15.75 26.65 -9.45
N SER A 36 -14.54 26.14 -9.24
CA SER A 36 -13.60 25.86 -10.32
C SER A 36 -14.11 24.63 -11.07
N LEU A 37 -14.49 24.86 -12.33
CA LEU A 37 -14.91 23.90 -13.35
C LEU A 37 -13.84 22.84 -13.69
N ARG A 38 -13.24 22.17 -12.69
CA ARG A 38 -12.33 21.04 -12.86
C ARG A 38 -13.10 19.71 -12.75
N GLY A 39 -14.13 19.60 -13.59
CA GLY A 39 -14.44 18.46 -14.45
C GLY A 39 -14.89 17.09 -13.92
N GLY A 40 -14.70 16.69 -12.65
CA GLY A 40 -14.95 15.28 -12.28
C GLY A 40 -15.79 15.05 -11.03
N HIS A 41 -15.44 15.71 -9.93
CA HIS A 41 -15.88 15.24 -8.62
C HIS A 41 -17.26 15.77 -8.21
N GLY A 42 -17.59 17.02 -8.58
CA GLY A 42 -18.88 17.62 -8.26
C GLY A 42 -20.07 16.91 -8.92
N PHE A 43 -19.91 16.49 -10.18
CA PHE A 43 -20.96 15.76 -10.90
C PHE A 43 -21.23 14.38 -10.29
N GLN A 44 -20.18 13.66 -9.85
CA GLN A 44 -20.33 12.36 -9.20
C GLN A 44 -21.12 12.46 -7.89
N ILE A 45 -20.89 13.53 -7.11
CA ILE A 45 -21.63 13.78 -5.86
C ILE A 45 -23.10 14.07 -6.17
N TRP A 46 -23.37 14.96 -7.11
CA TRP A 46 -24.75 15.34 -7.45
C TRP A 46 -25.53 14.17 -8.06
N PHE A 47 -24.90 13.40 -8.96
CA PHE A 47 -25.48 12.19 -9.54
C PHE A 47 -25.80 11.14 -8.48
N SER A 48 -24.91 10.93 -7.50
CA SER A 48 -25.16 9.98 -6.41
C SER A 48 -26.33 10.42 -5.53
N VAL A 49 -26.52 11.72 -5.29
CA VAL A 49 -27.65 12.25 -4.48
C VAL A 49 -28.99 12.06 -5.21
N VAL A 50 -29.02 12.30 -6.52
CA VAL A 50 -30.25 12.16 -7.33
C VAL A 50 -30.62 10.69 -7.54
N THR A 51 -29.63 9.80 -7.70
CA THR A 51 -29.87 8.38 -7.98
C THR A 51 -30.07 7.52 -6.73
N ALA A 52 -29.55 7.94 -5.57
CA ALA A 52 -29.70 7.22 -4.30
C ALA A 52 -31.16 6.85 -3.93
N PRO A 53 -32.18 7.73 -4.02
CA PRO A 53 -33.55 7.35 -3.68
C PRO A 53 -34.14 6.33 -4.66
N LEU A 54 -33.70 6.35 -5.93
CA LEU A 54 -34.21 5.45 -6.97
C LEU A 54 -33.60 4.05 -6.87
N PHE A 55 -32.34 3.95 -6.44
CA PHE A 55 -31.56 2.72 -6.42
C PHE A 55 -31.19 2.23 -5.00
N TRP A 56 -31.84 2.77 -3.95
CA TRP A 56 -31.50 2.45 -2.56
C TRP A 56 -31.42 0.94 -2.20
N PRO A 57 -32.22 0.00 -2.77
CA PRO A 57 -32.09 -1.42 -2.43
C PRO A 57 -30.78 -2.02 -2.94
N LEU A 58 -30.23 -1.45 -4.02
CA LEU A 58 -28.96 -1.87 -4.64
C LEU A 58 -27.77 -1.20 -3.94
N TYR A 59 -27.96 0.03 -3.45
CA TYR A 59 -26.98 0.73 -2.62
C TYR A 59 -26.86 0.17 -1.21
N LEU A 60 -27.92 -0.41 -0.64
CA LEU A 60 -27.91 -0.94 0.72
C LEU A 60 -26.82 -2.00 0.97
N PRO A 61 -26.68 -3.08 0.16
CA PRO A 61 -25.58 -4.03 0.32
C PRO A 61 -24.22 -3.40 0.05
N LEU A 62 -24.12 -2.46 -0.91
CA LEU A 62 -22.86 -1.76 -1.21
C LEU A 62 -22.41 -0.87 -0.03
N LEU A 63 -23.34 -0.17 0.62
CA LEU A 63 -23.11 0.67 1.79
C LEU A 63 -22.79 -0.17 3.03
N LEU A 64 -23.36 -1.36 3.16
CA LEU A 64 -23.03 -2.29 4.25
C LEU A 64 -21.63 -2.89 4.07
N VAL A 65 -21.23 -3.22 2.84
CA VAL A 65 -19.88 -3.72 2.52
C VAL A 65 -18.83 -2.61 2.72
N ASN A 66 -19.09 -1.39 2.27
CA ASN A 66 -18.15 -0.28 2.45
C ASN A 66 -18.12 0.29 3.87
N ARG A 67 -19.20 0.22 4.66
CA ARG A 67 -19.16 0.60 6.09
C ARG A 67 -18.24 -0.29 6.92
N SER A 68 -17.93 -1.50 6.46
CA SER A 68 -16.96 -2.35 7.16
C SER A 68 -15.51 -1.89 6.94
N LEU A 69 -15.26 -0.96 6.00
CA LEU A 69 -13.95 -0.38 5.71
C LEU A 69 -13.78 1.04 6.28
N GLU A 70 -14.86 1.72 6.68
CA GLU A 70 -14.81 3.06 7.28
C GLU A 70 -14.92 3.00 8.82
N THR A 71 -13.75 2.79 9.43
CA THR A 71 -13.25 3.58 10.57
C THR A 71 -13.97 3.40 11.94
N PRO A 72 -13.47 2.49 12.82
CA PRO A 72 -13.59 2.73 14.25
C PRO A 72 -12.90 4.06 14.58
N GLU A 73 -13.65 4.96 15.20
CA GLU A 73 -13.24 6.20 15.85
C GLU A 73 -11.78 6.64 15.66
N ARG A 74 -11.68 7.81 15.02
CA ARG A 74 -10.63 8.82 15.17
C ARG A 74 -10.44 9.21 16.65
N ARG A 75 -9.93 8.30 17.48
CA ARG A 75 -8.92 8.66 18.47
C ARG A 75 -7.65 8.91 17.69
N VAL A 76 -6.93 9.95 18.05
CA VAL A 76 -5.55 10.19 17.63
C VAL A 76 -4.71 9.03 18.16
N ALA A 77 -4.77 7.90 17.48
CA ALA A 77 -3.89 6.78 17.69
C ALA A 77 -2.61 7.07 16.88
N PRO A 78 -1.43 6.90 17.48
CA PRO A 78 -0.17 7.19 16.82
C PRO A 78 -0.09 6.38 15.51
N ARG A 79 0.57 6.93 14.48
CA ARG A 79 0.89 6.30 13.16
C ARG A 79 1.70 5.00 13.26
N ARG A 80 1.61 4.27 14.37
CA ARG A 80 2.53 3.22 14.78
C ARG A 80 2.23 1.86 14.16
N ASN A 81 1.05 1.61 13.58
CA ASN A 81 0.66 0.22 13.27
C ASN A 81 0.26 -0.05 11.80
N SER A 82 0.61 0.80 10.83
CA SER A 82 0.47 0.40 9.40
C SER A 82 1.29 -0.88 9.10
N ARG A 83 2.41 -1.05 9.82
CA ARG A 83 3.26 -2.24 9.77
C ARG A 83 2.51 -3.48 10.27
N ASP A 84 1.77 -3.36 11.37
CA ASP A 84 1.01 -4.48 11.93
C ASP A 84 -0.20 -4.83 11.07
N ALA A 85 -0.81 -3.84 10.41
CA ALA A 85 -1.94 -4.06 9.52
C ALA A 85 -1.59 -4.95 8.32
N MET A 86 -0.43 -4.73 7.68
CA MET A 86 0.03 -5.55 6.56
C MET A 86 0.30 -7.00 6.99
N SER A 87 1.01 -7.20 8.10
CA SER A 87 1.27 -8.55 8.62
C SER A 87 -0.03 -9.27 9.01
N GLN A 88 -1.01 -8.55 9.57
CA GLN A 88 -2.33 -9.11 9.84
C GLN A 88 -3.06 -9.52 8.56
N PHE A 89 -2.97 -8.71 7.51
CA PHE A 89 -3.60 -9.00 6.22
C PHE A 89 -2.98 -10.22 5.53
N ILE A 90 -1.65 -10.32 5.51
CA ILE A 90 -0.94 -11.51 4.99
C ILE A 90 -1.36 -12.76 5.78
N ASN A 91 -1.33 -12.70 7.12
CA ASN A 91 -1.74 -13.82 7.97
C ASN A 91 -3.23 -14.19 7.79
N GLN A 92 -4.08 -13.24 7.44
CA GLN A 92 -5.48 -13.51 7.12
C GLN A 92 -5.60 -14.24 5.78
N VAL A 93 -4.99 -13.72 4.71
CA VAL A 93 -5.02 -14.33 3.38
C VAL A 93 -4.43 -15.73 3.40
N GLU A 94 -3.31 -15.95 4.13
CA GLU A 94 -2.73 -17.28 4.30
C GLU A 94 -3.69 -18.26 4.99
N ARG A 95 -4.40 -17.83 6.04
CA ARG A 95 -5.39 -18.66 6.73
C ARG A 95 -6.61 -18.96 5.85
N GLU A 96 -7.07 -17.98 5.07
CA GLU A 96 -8.15 -18.16 4.11
C GLU A 96 -7.74 -19.16 3.03
N LEU A 97 -6.52 -19.04 2.50
CA LEU A 97 -5.95 -19.97 1.54
C LEU A 97 -5.81 -21.38 2.12
N ASP A 98 -5.24 -21.52 3.33
CA ASP A 98 -5.11 -22.82 4.01
C ASP A 98 -6.47 -23.48 4.23
N ARG A 99 -7.49 -22.71 4.64
CA ARG A 99 -8.86 -23.21 4.78
C ARG A 99 -9.45 -23.63 3.42
N ALA A 100 -9.22 -22.86 2.36
CA ALA A 100 -9.68 -23.19 1.01
C ALA A 100 -9.04 -24.49 0.51
N MET A 101 -7.73 -24.65 0.72
CA MET A 101 -6.98 -25.86 0.38
C MET A 101 -7.47 -27.08 1.16
N GLN A 102 -7.65 -26.96 2.48
CA GLN A 102 -8.23 -28.03 3.30
C GLN A 102 -9.64 -28.40 2.84
N SER A 103 -10.43 -27.41 2.41
CA SER A 103 -11.77 -27.66 1.88
C SER A 103 -11.77 -28.41 0.55
N LEU A 104 -10.64 -28.43 -0.16
CA LEU A 104 -10.49 -29.12 -1.45
C LEU A 104 -10.08 -30.60 -1.30
N HIS A 105 -9.56 -30.97 -0.12
CA HIS A 105 -9.17 -32.34 0.18
C HIS A 105 -10.38 -33.28 0.03
N GLY A 106 -10.22 -34.37 -0.72
CA GLY A 106 -11.30 -35.28 -1.13
C GLY A 106 -12.12 -34.90 -2.37
N TRP A 107 -12.04 -33.67 -2.88
CA TRP A 107 -12.74 -33.28 -4.13
C TRP A 107 -11.82 -33.30 -5.36
N ALA A 108 -10.57 -32.87 -5.20
CA ALA A 108 -9.61 -32.77 -6.30
C ALA A 108 -8.19 -33.17 -5.85
N GLU A 109 -8.09 -34.25 -5.08
CA GLU A 109 -6.86 -34.64 -4.38
C GLU A 109 -5.67 -34.90 -5.32
N ASP A 110 -5.90 -35.60 -6.42
CA ASP A 110 -4.85 -35.91 -7.40
C ASP A 110 -4.29 -34.64 -8.08
N LEU A 111 -5.17 -33.69 -8.43
CA LEU A 111 -4.77 -32.45 -9.07
C LEU A 111 -4.08 -31.52 -8.07
N PHE A 112 -4.60 -31.46 -6.85
CA PHE A 112 -4.09 -30.59 -5.81
C PHE A 112 -2.71 -31.01 -5.32
N SER A 113 -2.45 -32.32 -5.23
CA SER A 113 -1.15 -32.86 -4.82
C SER A 113 0.00 -32.37 -5.73
N SER A 114 -0.27 -32.15 -7.01
CA SER A 114 0.73 -31.64 -7.95
C SER A 114 1.02 -30.13 -7.80
N GLU A 115 0.05 -29.34 -7.33
CA GLU A 115 0.15 -27.87 -7.27
C GLU A 115 0.46 -27.35 -5.85
N GLN A 116 0.25 -28.17 -4.80
CA GLN A 116 0.63 -27.87 -3.42
C GLN A 116 2.06 -27.31 -3.25
N PRO A 117 3.12 -27.87 -3.88
CA PRO A 117 4.47 -27.30 -3.74
C PRO A 117 4.56 -25.87 -4.26
N ARG A 118 3.84 -25.54 -5.34
CA ARG A 118 3.83 -24.18 -5.92
C ARG A 118 3.08 -23.19 -5.04
N ILE A 119 1.98 -23.61 -4.42
CA ILE A 119 1.28 -22.76 -3.46
C ILE A 119 2.16 -22.47 -2.24
N MET A 120 2.94 -23.46 -1.77
CA MET A 120 3.90 -23.24 -0.70
C MET A 120 5.01 -22.27 -1.11
N GLU A 121 5.50 -22.35 -2.35
CA GLU A 121 6.44 -21.37 -2.92
C GLU A 121 5.83 -19.97 -3.03
N LEU A 122 4.56 -19.85 -3.41
CA LEU A 122 3.85 -18.56 -3.38
C LEU A 122 3.79 -17.98 -1.96
N LYS A 123 3.48 -18.81 -0.95
CA LYS A 123 3.45 -18.35 0.45
C LYS A 123 4.83 -17.88 0.91
N THR A 124 5.90 -18.61 0.57
CA THR A 124 7.27 -18.19 0.95
C THR A 124 7.69 -16.91 0.25
N THR A 125 7.36 -16.73 -1.03
CA THR A 125 7.68 -15.50 -1.77
C THR A 125 6.93 -14.29 -1.21
N LEU A 126 5.65 -14.42 -0.87
CA LEU A 126 4.88 -13.34 -0.23
C LEU A 126 5.47 -12.94 1.14
N ARG A 127 5.88 -13.91 1.95
CA ARG A 127 6.55 -13.64 3.24
C ARG A 127 7.89 -12.92 3.04
N ASN A 128 8.70 -13.40 2.10
CA ASN A 128 9.97 -12.76 1.77
C ASN A 128 9.78 -11.31 1.27
N GLN A 129 8.74 -11.04 0.49
CA GLN A 129 8.39 -9.67 0.07
C GLN A 129 8.02 -8.79 1.26
N ALA A 130 7.18 -9.30 2.17
CA ALA A 130 6.79 -8.58 3.38
C ALA A 130 7.99 -8.28 4.31
N ASP A 131 8.89 -9.25 4.47
CA ASP A 131 10.12 -9.08 5.24
C ASP A 131 11.04 -8.02 4.61
N ARG A 132 11.19 -8.03 3.27
CA ARG A 132 11.95 -7.00 2.55
C ARG A 132 11.36 -5.59 2.71
N ILE A 133 10.03 -5.46 2.67
CA ILE A 133 9.34 -4.18 2.95
C ILE A 133 9.60 -3.74 4.40
N ARG A 134 9.65 -4.68 5.35
CA ARG A 134 9.96 -4.40 6.75
C ARG A 134 11.40 -3.89 6.91
N GLU A 135 12.37 -4.54 6.28
CA GLU A 135 13.78 -4.11 6.26
C GLU A 135 13.92 -2.71 5.64
N LEU A 136 13.29 -2.45 4.50
CA LEU A 136 13.30 -1.12 3.87
C LEU A 136 12.72 -0.05 4.79
N ASN A 137 11.62 -0.36 5.49
CA ASN A 137 11.04 0.55 6.46
C ASN A 137 11.94 0.80 7.67
N GLU A 138 12.67 -0.21 8.12
CA GLU A 138 13.67 -0.08 9.18
C GLU A 138 14.82 0.83 8.74
N LEU A 139 15.39 0.60 7.54
CA LEU A 139 16.43 1.45 6.97
C LEU A 139 16.00 2.92 6.81
N LEU A 140 14.77 3.15 6.33
CA LEU A 140 14.21 4.50 6.20
C LEU A 140 14.03 5.17 7.57
N THR A 141 13.61 4.41 8.59
CA THR A 141 13.44 4.94 9.94
C THR A 141 14.79 5.29 10.57
N THR A 142 15.75 4.35 10.53
CA THR A 142 17.10 4.53 11.07
C THR A 142 17.82 5.71 10.42
N ASN A 143 17.75 5.85 9.10
CA ASN A 143 18.39 6.96 8.39
C ASN A 143 17.70 8.31 8.63
N SER A 144 16.38 8.32 8.87
CA SER A 144 15.65 9.57 9.16
C SER A 144 15.99 10.16 10.54
N ILE A 145 16.31 9.30 11.52
CA ILE A 145 16.64 9.72 12.89
C ILE A 145 17.98 10.46 12.93
N GLY A 146 18.99 9.99 12.18
CA GLY A 146 20.32 10.61 12.15
C GLY A 146 20.37 12.03 11.56
N VAL A 147 19.36 12.44 10.79
CA VAL A 147 19.28 13.79 10.20
C VAL A 147 18.77 14.82 11.20
N THR A 148 17.86 14.40 12.07
CA THR A 148 17.17 15.33 12.97
C THR A 148 18.01 15.63 14.21
N SER A 149 18.96 14.76 14.57
CA SER A 149 19.76 14.90 15.80
C SER A 149 20.97 15.84 15.69
N ILE A 150 21.30 16.38 14.51
CA ILE A 150 22.46 17.30 14.34
C ILE A 150 22.00 18.78 14.33
N SER A 151 20.69 19.02 14.38
CA SER A 151 20.17 20.37 14.58
C SER A 151 20.04 20.61 16.09
N PHE A 152 20.71 21.64 16.60
CA PHE A 152 20.54 22.20 17.95
C PHE A 152 21.33 21.56 19.11
N THR A 153 22.66 21.60 19.02
CA THR A 153 23.45 21.95 20.21
C THR A 153 24.19 23.24 19.88
N ASP A 154 23.71 24.35 20.44
CA ASP A 154 24.34 25.66 20.38
C ASP A 154 25.83 25.56 20.75
N PRO A 155 26.75 25.94 19.86
CA PRO A 155 28.15 26.12 20.20
C PRO A 155 28.33 27.51 20.82
N GLU A 156 27.62 27.82 21.89
CA GLU A 156 27.99 28.96 22.72
C GLU A 156 29.05 28.51 23.74
N THR A 157 30.17 29.24 23.75
CA THR A 157 31.26 29.20 24.73
C THR A 157 32.31 28.09 24.60
N SER A 158 33.24 28.27 23.66
CA SER A 158 34.67 28.07 23.94
C SER A 158 35.49 29.06 23.13
N THR A 159 35.41 30.31 23.59
CA THR A 159 36.32 31.41 23.27
C THR A 159 37.70 31.15 23.87
N ALA A 160 38.73 31.73 23.24
CA ALA A 160 40.14 31.82 23.66
C ALA A 160 41.02 30.64 23.23
N SER A 161 42.17 30.79 22.59
CA SER A 161 42.90 31.98 22.12
C SER A 161 44.12 31.47 21.35
N ASN A 162 44.53 32.18 20.30
CA ASN A 162 45.88 32.22 19.71
C ASN A 162 46.25 30.98 18.86
N THR A 163 46.90 31.07 17.71
CA THR A 163 47.85 32.07 17.23
C THR A 163 47.80 32.07 15.69
N ALA A 164 47.91 33.27 15.12
CA ALA A 164 48.00 33.51 13.71
C ALA A 164 49.21 32.83 13.05
N GLU A 165 49.00 32.18 11.92
CA GLU A 165 49.85 32.47 10.76
C GLU A 165 49.13 32.17 9.44
N THR A 166 49.00 33.24 8.69
CA THR A 166 48.32 33.46 7.42
C THR A 166 48.99 32.65 6.30
N THR A 167 48.23 31.82 5.57
CA THR A 167 48.40 31.63 4.11
C THR A 167 47.19 30.89 3.48
N SER A 168 46.62 31.54 2.45
CA SER A 168 45.88 30.96 1.31
C SER A 168 44.38 30.64 1.44
N ASP A 169 43.63 31.74 1.30
CA ASP A 169 42.19 32.00 1.25
C ASP A 169 41.48 31.57 -0.07
N SER A 170 41.60 30.32 -0.52
CA SER A 170 40.92 29.88 -1.76
C SER A 170 40.29 28.47 -1.70
N GLY A 171 40.21 27.86 -0.51
CA GLY A 171 39.74 26.48 -0.33
C GLY A 171 38.30 26.30 0.15
N SER A 172 37.67 27.33 0.73
CA SER A 172 36.37 27.23 1.42
C SER A 172 35.20 26.92 0.49
N ASP A 173 35.12 27.60 -0.65
CA ASP A 173 33.99 27.45 -1.59
C ASP A 173 33.93 26.03 -2.15
N SER A 174 35.09 25.42 -2.43
CA SER A 174 35.18 24.06 -2.96
C SER A 174 34.66 23.01 -1.96
N GLN A 175 34.81 23.23 -0.66
CA GLN A 175 34.32 22.33 0.38
C GLN A 175 32.81 22.44 0.54
N GLN A 176 32.27 23.66 0.50
CA GLN A 176 30.84 23.89 0.62
C GLN A 176 30.06 23.30 -0.56
N HIS A 177 30.58 23.43 -1.79
CA HIS A 177 29.98 22.79 -2.96
C HIS A 177 29.99 21.25 -2.90
N ARG A 178 31.07 20.65 -2.38
CA ARG A 178 31.15 19.19 -2.18
C ARG A 178 30.17 18.70 -1.14
N TRP A 179 30.01 19.44 -0.04
CA TRP A 179 29.05 19.10 1.01
C TRP A 179 27.60 19.18 0.51
N ALA A 180 27.24 20.28 -0.18
CA ALA A 180 25.92 20.46 -0.75
C ALA A 180 25.57 19.37 -1.78
N SER A 181 26.54 18.95 -2.60
CA SER A 181 26.35 17.88 -3.59
C SER A 181 26.07 16.53 -2.92
N ARG A 182 26.78 16.21 -1.83
CA ARG A 182 26.56 14.95 -1.07
C ARG A 182 25.20 14.94 -0.40
N GLU A 183 24.79 16.05 0.20
CA GLU A 183 23.49 16.15 0.84
C GLU A 183 22.35 15.99 -0.17
N LYS A 184 22.48 16.60 -1.34
CA LYS A 184 21.53 16.41 -2.45
C LYS A 184 21.42 14.93 -2.85
N THR A 185 22.55 14.26 -3.11
CA THR A 185 22.55 12.82 -3.46
C THR A 185 21.92 11.96 -2.36
N ARG A 186 22.15 12.31 -1.09
CA ARG A 186 21.56 11.59 0.05
C ARG A 186 20.04 11.72 0.07
N LEU A 187 19.52 12.93 -0.14
CA LEU A 187 18.07 13.17 -0.22
C LEU A 187 17.44 12.45 -1.42
N ASP A 188 18.11 12.46 -2.58
CA ASP A 188 17.66 11.76 -3.79
C ASP A 188 17.58 10.25 -3.53
N ASN A 189 18.60 9.65 -2.93
CA ASN A 189 18.59 8.22 -2.58
C ASN A 189 17.46 7.86 -1.59
N ILE A 190 17.19 8.71 -0.60
CA ILE A 190 16.06 8.50 0.34
C ILE A 190 14.73 8.53 -0.41
N SER A 191 14.58 9.45 -1.37
CA SER A 191 13.36 9.55 -2.16
C SER A 191 13.14 8.30 -3.03
N GLN A 192 14.20 7.77 -3.65
CA GLN A 192 14.16 6.54 -4.44
C GLN A 192 13.80 5.33 -3.56
N LEU A 193 14.38 5.22 -2.37
CA LEU A 193 14.05 4.13 -1.44
C LEU A 193 12.58 4.16 -1.01
N LYS A 194 12.01 5.35 -0.80
CA LYS A 194 10.58 5.50 -0.51
C LYS A 194 9.72 5.06 -1.70
N GLN A 195 10.08 5.46 -2.91
CA GLN A 195 9.36 5.06 -4.12
C GLN A 195 9.39 3.53 -4.32
N VAL A 196 10.55 2.90 -4.14
CA VAL A 196 10.68 1.44 -4.23
C VAL A 196 9.83 0.75 -3.16
N ARG A 197 9.81 1.26 -1.93
CA ARG A 197 8.94 0.74 -0.88
C ARG A 197 7.47 0.83 -1.28
N ASP A 198 7.02 2.00 -1.76
CA ASP A 198 5.61 2.23 -2.10
C ASP A 198 5.18 1.32 -3.26
N GLN A 199 6.05 1.12 -4.25
CA GLN A 199 5.81 0.18 -5.34
C GLN A 199 5.70 -1.27 -4.84
N LEU A 200 6.61 -1.71 -3.97
CA LEU A 200 6.57 -3.07 -3.40
C LEU A 200 5.31 -3.30 -2.56
N ASP A 201 4.85 -2.28 -1.83
CA ASP A 201 3.63 -2.32 -1.04
C ASP A 201 2.39 -2.48 -1.94
N GLU A 202 2.32 -1.71 -3.03
CA GLU A 202 1.25 -1.79 -4.04
C GLU A 202 1.25 -3.14 -4.77
N ASP A 203 2.42 -3.64 -5.16
CA ASP A 203 2.57 -4.96 -5.79
C ASP A 203 2.10 -6.06 -4.83
N LEU A 204 2.50 -6.00 -3.56
CA LEU A 204 2.07 -6.96 -2.54
C LEU A 204 0.56 -6.91 -2.32
N MET A 205 -0.04 -5.72 -2.23
CA MET A 205 -1.50 -5.59 -2.09
C MET A 205 -2.25 -6.15 -3.30
N THR A 206 -1.73 -5.91 -4.51
CA THR A 206 -2.30 -6.44 -5.75
C THR A 206 -2.25 -7.97 -5.77
N THR A 207 -1.11 -8.57 -5.42
CA THR A 207 -0.99 -10.04 -5.34
C THR A 207 -1.90 -10.64 -4.27
N LEU A 208 -2.02 -10.03 -3.09
CA LEU A 208 -2.90 -10.52 -2.02
C LEU A 208 -4.38 -10.43 -2.40
N ALA A 209 -4.81 -9.34 -3.04
CA ALA A 209 -6.18 -9.21 -3.54
C ALA A 209 -6.53 -10.33 -4.53
N TRP A 210 -5.58 -10.64 -5.41
CA TRP A 210 -5.73 -11.70 -6.39
C TRP A 210 -5.71 -13.11 -5.77
N VAL A 211 -4.88 -13.38 -4.75
CA VAL A 211 -4.94 -14.65 -3.99
C VAL A 211 -6.31 -14.82 -3.31
N ARG A 212 -6.91 -13.73 -2.82
CA ARG A 212 -8.26 -13.79 -2.27
C ARG A 212 -9.32 -14.10 -3.33
N GLU A 213 -9.20 -13.53 -4.52
CA GLU A 213 -10.05 -13.86 -5.66
C GLU A 213 -9.97 -15.35 -6.00
N LEU A 214 -8.76 -15.91 -6.05
CA LEU A 214 -8.51 -17.35 -6.22
C LEU A 214 -9.28 -18.17 -5.17
N VAL A 215 -9.16 -17.82 -3.89
CA VAL A 215 -9.89 -18.50 -2.80
C VAL A 215 -11.40 -18.46 -3.04
N THR A 216 -11.95 -17.31 -3.47
CA THR A 216 -13.38 -17.22 -3.79
C THR A 216 -13.79 -18.06 -4.99
N MET A 217 -12.96 -18.13 -6.04
CA MET A 217 -13.21 -18.99 -7.21
C MET A 217 -13.18 -20.47 -6.85
N ILE A 218 -12.25 -20.90 -5.98
CA ILE A 218 -12.21 -22.27 -5.47
C ILE A 218 -13.50 -22.61 -4.72
N HIS A 219 -13.93 -21.74 -3.81
CA HIS A 219 -15.18 -21.94 -3.07
C HIS A 219 -16.40 -22.00 -3.99
N LEU A 220 -16.44 -21.12 -4.99
CA LEU A 220 -17.52 -21.11 -5.98
C LEU A 220 -17.54 -22.40 -6.80
N ALA A 221 -16.39 -22.83 -7.33
CA ALA A 221 -16.27 -24.05 -8.13
C ALA A 221 -16.75 -25.29 -7.34
N LYS A 222 -16.35 -25.37 -6.06
CA LYS A 222 -16.80 -26.43 -5.14
C LYS A 222 -18.32 -26.41 -4.96
N TYR A 223 -18.91 -25.24 -4.75
CA TYR A 223 -20.37 -25.12 -4.52
C TYR A 223 -21.19 -25.41 -5.77
N THR A 224 -20.69 -25.02 -6.95
CA THR A 224 -21.38 -25.25 -8.22
C THR A 224 -21.20 -26.67 -8.78
N GLY A 225 -20.37 -27.50 -8.15
CA GLY A 225 -20.02 -28.83 -8.67
C GLY A 225 -19.31 -28.77 -10.03
N ALA A 226 -18.59 -27.67 -10.31
CA ALA A 226 -17.86 -27.51 -11.56
C ALA A 226 -16.77 -28.60 -11.68
N PRO A 227 -16.41 -29.07 -12.87
CA PRO A 227 -15.37 -30.09 -13.00
C PRO A 227 -14.03 -29.58 -12.43
N ALA A 228 -13.33 -30.42 -11.66
CA ALA A 228 -12.07 -30.10 -10.98
C ALA A 228 -10.96 -29.63 -11.94
N SER A 229 -11.04 -30.02 -13.23
CA SER A 229 -10.13 -29.54 -14.28
C SER A 229 -10.15 -28.02 -14.45
N ARG A 230 -11.30 -27.36 -14.24
CA ARG A 230 -11.41 -25.90 -14.35
C ARG A 230 -10.68 -25.19 -13.20
N ALA A 231 -10.73 -25.76 -11.99
CA ALA A 231 -9.96 -25.24 -10.86
C ALA A 231 -8.45 -25.42 -11.09
N ALA A 232 -8.03 -26.54 -11.66
CA ALA A 232 -6.63 -26.79 -12.00
C ALA A 232 -6.10 -25.83 -13.09
N GLU A 233 -6.92 -25.48 -14.09
CA GLU A 233 -6.53 -24.50 -15.11
C GLU A 233 -6.34 -23.11 -14.51
N ILE A 234 -7.24 -22.70 -13.62
CA ILE A 234 -7.11 -21.45 -12.87
C ILE A 234 -5.80 -21.48 -12.04
N LEU A 235 -5.53 -22.56 -11.31
CA LEU A 235 -4.28 -22.71 -10.55
C LEU A 235 -3.01 -22.66 -11.43
N ARG A 236 -3.05 -23.20 -12.65
CA ARG A 236 -1.92 -23.13 -13.59
C ARG A 236 -1.68 -21.73 -14.13
N GLN A 237 -2.74 -21.00 -14.49
CA GLN A 237 -2.62 -19.60 -14.91
C GLN A 237 -2.06 -18.74 -13.78
N ILE A 238 -2.36 -19.13 -12.55
CA ILE A 238 -1.87 -18.46 -11.35
C ILE A 238 -0.39 -18.74 -11.14
N ALA A 239 0.03 -20.00 -11.20
CA ALA A 239 1.43 -20.37 -11.10
C ALA A 239 2.31 -19.64 -12.13
N SER A 240 1.85 -19.54 -13.39
CA SER A 240 2.60 -18.83 -14.43
C SER A 240 2.66 -17.32 -14.21
N ALA A 241 1.56 -16.71 -13.73
CA ALA A 241 1.54 -15.28 -13.38
C ALA A 241 2.50 -14.97 -12.22
N THR A 242 2.57 -15.84 -11.21
CA THR A 242 3.46 -15.67 -10.05
C THR A 242 4.94 -15.80 -10.42
N GLU A 243 5.27 -16.68 -11.37
CA GLU A 243 6.64 -16.81 -11.87
C GLU A 243 7.10 -15.51 -12.58
N GLY A 244 6.18 -14.86 -13.31
CA GLY A 244 6.40 -13.55 -13.94
C GLY A 244 6.63 -12.40 -12.94
N LEU A 245 5.99 -12.46 -11.76
CA LEU A 245 6.13 -11.45 -10.69
C LEU A 245 7.48 -11.54 -9.94
N SER A 246 8.10 -12.73 -9.92
CA SER A 246 9.42 -12.93 -9.29
C SER A 246 10.57 -12.32 -10.11
N ALA A 247 10.43 -12.23 -11.43
CA ALA A 247 11.46 -11.77 -12.35
C ALA A 247 11.88 -10.29 -12.18
N PRO A 248 10.98 -9.29 -12.09
CA PRO A 248 11.38 -7.89 -11.92
C PRO A 248 12.09 -7.62 -10.59
N LEU A 249 11.74 -8.38 -9.53
CA LEU A 249 12.35 -8.25 -8.21
C LEU A 249 13.84 -8.66 -8.19
N SER A 250 14.25 -9.58 -9.05
CA SER A 250 15.66 -9.98 -9.23
C SER A 250 16.49 -8.95 -10.00
N ARG A 251 15.83 -8.13 -10.85
CA ARG A 251 16.48 -7.04 -11.60
C ARG A 251 16.77 -5.81 -10.75
N LEU A 252 16.12 -5.66 -9.60
CA LEU A 252 16.48 -4.66 -8.60
C LEU A 252 17.69 -5.14 -7.78
N LYS A 253 18.74 -5.56 -8.49
CA LYS A 253 20.07 -5.75 -7.93
C LYS A 253 20.57 -4.34 -7.64
N ILE A 254 20.43 -3.93 -6.36
CA ILE A 254 20.98 -2.67 -5.85
C ILE A 254 22.39 -2.58 -6.43
N PRO A 255 22.75 -1.51 -7.15
CA PRO A 255 24.10 -1.35 -7.67
C PRO A 255 25.01 -1.43 -6.45
N GLN A 256 25.70 -2.56 -6.30
CA GLN A 256 26.76 -2.72 -5.33
C GLN A 256 27.70 -1.57 -5.63
N SER A 257 27.73 -0.59 -4.72
CA SER A 257 28.47 0.65 -4.87
C SER A 257 29.82 0.31 -5.46
N THR A 258 29.95 0.58 -6.75
CA THR A 258 31.13 0.25 -7.53
C THR A 258 32.30 0.88 -6.83
N GLU A 259 33.23 0.02 -6.43
CA GLU A 259 34.65 0.29 -6.26
C GLU A 259 34.98 1.76 -6.02
N THR A 260 35.23 2.09 -4.75
CA THR A 260 36.15 3.18 -4.42
C THR A 260 37.34 3.11 -5.37
N PRO A 261 37.62 4.14 -6.20
CA PRO A 261 38.77 4.14 -7.08
C PRO A 261 40.00 4.06 -6.20
N GLU A 262 40.61 2.88 -6.20
CA GLU A 262 41.88 2.61 -5.55
C GLU A 262 42.89 3.56 -6.19
N LYS A 263 43.30 4.57 -5.43
CA LYS A 263 44.28 5.57 -5.82
C LYS A 263 45.53 4.83 -6.28
N SER A 264 45.76 4.80 -7.59
CA SER A 264 47.06 4.49 -8.17
C SER A 264 48.04 5.56 -7.70
N VAL A 265 48.75 5.26 -6.61
CA VAL A 265 49.94 6.00 -6.18
C VAL A 265 51.05 5.56 -7.14
N LEU A 266 51.32 6.42 -8.13
CA LEU A 266 52.56 6.39 -8.90
C LEU A 266 53.72 6.61 -7.94
N VAL A 267 54.63 5.63 -7.87
CA VAL A 267 55.98 5.73 -7.32
C VAL A 267 56.93 5.95 -8.49
#